data_AF-A0A6G1RYS8-F1
#
_entry.id   AF-A0A6G1RYS8-F1
#
_cell.length_a   1.000
_cell.length_b   1.000
_cell.length_c   1.000
_cell.angle_alpha   90.00
_cell.angle_beta   90.00
_cell.angle_gamma   90.00
#
_symmetry.space_group_name_H-M   'P 1'
#
loop_
_entity.id
_entity.type
_entity.pdbx_description
1 polymer ?
#
loop_
_entity_poly.entity_id
_entity_poly.type
_entity_poly.pdbx_seq_one_letter_code
_entity_poly.pdbx_strand_id
1 'polypeptide(L)'
;SLGGGMGSCWALLAALLHAASSQEYSLHYTPQFAKCEDPTTEFYEELNKCCSLCPPGQHMTERCSHSVDTKCSPCRPNTYTAIWNLSPLCFPCSPPCRKGFVQNQTCTTAQDRICICPPNEYCISKIYDSCEICKVHKKCGKGYRVSRRGTDSTD
;
A
#
# COMPACT_ATOMS: atom_id res chain seq x y z
N SER A 1 34.59 74.60 -9.03
CA SER A 1 34.71 74.29 -7.59
C SER A 1 35.43 72.98 -7.39
N LEU A 2 36.54 73.03 -6.67
CA LEU A 2 37.21 71.89 -6.06
C LEU A 2 36.45 71.43 -4.80
N GLY A 3 36.52 70.12 -4.50
CA GLY A 3 36.85 69.63 -3.15
C GLY A 3 35.78 68.94 -2.28
N GLY A 4 36.04 67.66 -1.98
CA GLY A 4 35.66 66.92 -0.75
C GLY A 4 34.35 66.10 -0.83
N GLY A 5 34.22 64.84 -0.40
CA GLY A 5 35.11 63.90 0.30
C GLY A 5 34.26 62.91 1.14
N MET A 6 34.59 61.61 1.05
CA MET A 6 34.42 60.52 2.05
C MET A 6 33.06 59.81 2.28
N GLY A 7 33.06 58.51 1.94
CA GLY A 7 32.44 57.36 2.66
C GLY A 7 30.90 57.27 2.69
N SER A 8 30.21 56.13 2.63
CA SER A 8 30.54 54.71 2.66
C SER A 8 29.20 53.94 2.56
N CYS A 9 29.18 52.80 1.85
CA CYS A 9 28.43 51.56 2.19
C CYS A 9 26.94 51.69 2.60
N TRP A 10 25.93 51.14 1.92
CA TRP A 10 25.70 49.73 1.58
C TRP A 10 24.53 49.65 0.58
N ALA A 11 24.66 48.79 -0.43
CA ALA A 11 23.57 48.39 -1.32
C ALA A 11 22.88 47.16 -0.73
N LEU A 12 21.54 47.15 -0.63
CA LEU A 12 20.76 45.92 -0.41
C LEU A 12 19.43 45.99 -1.16
N LEU A 13 19.39 45.31 -2.31
CA LEU A 13 18.17 44.80 -2.95
C LEU A 13 17.81 43.50 -2.25
N ALA A 14 16.71 43.48 -1.48
CA ALA A 14 16.17 42.25 -0.93
C ALA A 14 15.00 41.77 -1.81
N ALA A 15 15.30 40.85 -2.72
CA ALA A 15 14.30 40.08 -3.44
C ALA A 15 13.61 39.11 -2.46
N LEU A 16 12.31 39.30 -2.23
CA LEU A 16 11.49 38.42 -1.41
C LEU A 16 11.12 37.16 -2.21
N LEU A 17 11.93 36.11 -2.09
CA LEU A 17 11.53 34.75 -2.40
C LEU A 17 10.70 34.22 -1.22
N HIS A 18 9.40 34.03 -1.43
CA HIS A 18 8.59 33.22 -0.51
C HIS A 18 9.05 31.77 -0.67
N ALA A 19 9.88 31.30 0.25
CA ALA A 19 10.11 29.88 0.43
C ALA A 19 8.79 29.27 0.90
N ALA A 20 8.12 28.53 0.02
CA ALA A 20 7.08 27.61 0.44
C ALA A 20 7.74 26.58 1.36
N SER A 21 7.41 26.63 2.65
CA SER A 21 7.82 25.62 3.62
C SER A 21 7.21 24.29 3.19
N SER A 22 8.03 23.40 2.61
CA SER A 22 7.72 21.99 2.56
C SER A 22 7.83 21.47 3.99
N GLN A 23 6.70 21.36 4.67
CA GLN A 23 6.63 20.65 5.94
C GLN A 23 6.85 19.16 5.63
N GLU A 24 8.12 18.73 5.60
CA GLU A 24 8.47 17.33 5.66
C GLU A 24 7.93 16.79 6.99
N TYR A 25 6.85 16.03 6.94
CA TYR A 25 6.47 15.14 8.04
C TYR A 25 7.61 14.12 8.20
N SER A 26 8.59 14.39 9.06
CA SER A 26 9.63 13.41 9.37
C SER A 26 9.06 12.41 10.39
N LEU A 27 8.69 11.21 9.91
CA LEU A 27 8.19 10.05 10.67
C LEU A 27 9.25 9.41 11.61
N HIS A 28 10.00 10.24 12.35
CA HIS A 28 11.12 9.83 13.20
C HIS A 28 11.09 10.57 14.51
N TYR A 29 10.22 10.14 15.42
CA TYR A 29 10.20 10.70 16.75
C TYR A 29 10.32 9.60 17.80
N THR A 30 10.88 9.97 18.95
CA THR A 30 10.91 9.13 20.14
C THR A 30 9.54 9.24 20.82
N PRO A 31 8.75 8.16 20.89
CA PRO A 31 7.45 8.23 21.53
C PRO A 31 7.59 8.31 23.05
N GLN A 32 6.67 9.03 23.70
CA GLN A 32 6.68 9.22 25.16
C GLN A 32 6.36 7.93 25.94
N PHE A 33 5.66 6.97 25.31
CA PHE A 33 5.19 5.73 25.96
C PHE A 33 5.53 4.46 25.16
N ALA A 34 6.63 4.46 24.40
CA ALA A 34 7.03 3.32 23.54
C ALA A 34 5.92 2.87 22.55
N LYS A 35 5.03 3.79 22.17
CA LYS A 35 3.92 3.56 21.25
C LYS A 35 3.90 4.64 20.19
N CYS A 36 3.83 4.21 18.94
CA CYS A 36 3.74 5.08 17.77
C CYS A 36 2.34 5.68 17.63
N GLU A 37 2.25 6.80 16.93
CA GLU A 37 1.03 7.58 16.76
C GLU A 37 0.07 6.82 15.85
N ASP A 38 0.60 6.23 14.77
CA ASP A 38 -0.15 5.38 13.85
C ASP A 38 0.39 3.94 13.82
N PRO A 39 -0.17 3.02 14.62
CA PRO A 39 0.27 1.62 14.62
C PRO A 39 -0.09 0.86 13.33
N THR A 40 -0.81 1.48 12.39
CA THR A 40 -1.15 0.85 11.10
C THR A 40 -0.11 1.13 10.01
N THR A 41 0.66 2.21 10.18
CA THR A 41 1.69 2.64 9.22
C THR A 41 3.07 2.76 9.85
N GLU A 42 3.17 2.64 11.17
CA GLU A 42 4.41 2.73 11.93
C GLU A 42 4.62 1.50 12.83
N PHE A 43 5.87 1.28 13.22
CA PHE A 43 6.24 0.28 14.22
C PHE A 43 7.31 0.82 15.17
N TYR A 44 7.29 0.35 16.40
CA TYR A 44 8.28 0.71 17.42
C TYR A 44 9.49 -0.22 17.33
N GLU A 45 10.68 0.36 17.27
CA GLU A 45 11.96 -0.35 17.16
C GLU A 45 12.72 -0.37 18.48
N GLU A 46 13.63 -1.33 18.66
CA GLU A 46 14.57 -1.43 19.80
C GLU A 46 15.44 -0.17 20.00
N LEU A 47 15.47 0.74 19.01
CA LEU A 47 16.21 2.01 19.03
C LEU A 47 15.45 3.15 19.76
N ASN A 48 14.38 2.83 20.49
CA ASN A 48 13.50 3.78 21.18
C ASN A 48 12.90 4.86 20.25
N LYS A 49 12.45 4.47 19.06
CA LYS A 49 11.80 5.36 18.11
C LYS A 49 10.72 4.66 17.30
N CYS A 50 9.87 5.46 16.71
CA CYS A 50 8.91 5.02 15.70
C CYS A 50 9.54 5.10 14.32
N CYS A 51 9.24 4.10 13.50
CA CYS A 51 9.70 3.98 12.13
C CYS A 51 8.53 3.67 11.21
N SER A 52 8.59 4.16 9.97
CA SER A 52 7.57 3.88 8.97
C SER A 52 7.63 2.43 8.50
N LEU A 53 6.47 1.81 8.28
CA LEU A 53 6.32 0.61 7.48
C LEU A 53 6.40 0.98 5.99
N CYS A 54 6.71 0.01 5.14
CA CYS A 54 6.61 0.20 3.69
C CYS A 54 5.16 0.09 3.22
N PRO A 55 4.67 1.02 2.39
CA PRO A 55 3.29 0.98 1.91
C PRO A 55 3.03 -0.22 0.99
N PRO A 56 1.76 -0.60 0.76
CA PRO A 56 1.39 -1.54 -0.28
C PRO A 56 2.00 -1.14 -1.63
N GLY A 57 2.53 -2.10 -2.38
CA GLY A 57 3.32 -1.79 -3.59
C GLY A 57 4.82 -1.74 -3.39
N GLN A 58 5.29 -1.74 -2.14
CA GLN A 58 6.70 -1.65 -1.81
C GLN A 58 7.13 -2.71 -0.79
N HIS A 59 8.43 -3.02 -0.80
CA HIS A 59 9.08 -3.90 0.16
C HIS A 59 10.23 -3.15 0.85
N MET A 60 10.61 -3.62 2.04
CA MET A 60 11.72 -3.09 2.80
C MET A 60 13.04 -3.49 2.13
N THR A 61 13.93 -2.51 1.97
CA THR A 61 15.31 -2.71 1.50
C THR A 61 16.33 -2.48 2.60
N GLU A 62 16.08 -1.49 3.46
CA GLU A 62 16.85 -1.25 4.66
C GLU A 62 15.89 -0.95 5.80
N ARG A 63 16.15 -1.56 6.97
CA ARG A 63 15.41 -1.26 8.19
C ARG A 63 15.84 0.10 8.72
N CYS A 64 14.96 0.77 9.45
CA CYS A 64 15.31 2.04 10.06
C CYS A 64 16.54 1.94 10.98
N SER A 65 17.32 3.01 11.05
CA SER A 65 18.48 3.15 11.94
C SER A 65 18.32 4.40 12.80
N HIS A 66 19.19 4.69 13.77
CA HIS A 66 19.01 5.85 14.68
C HIS A 66 18.70 7.18 13.98
N SER A 67 19.25 7.42 12.78
CA SER A 67 19.09 8.67 12.03
C SER A 67 18.29 8.56 10.73
N VAL A 68 17.86 7.36 10.32
CA VAL A 68 17.24 7.12 8.99
C VAL A 68 16.00 6.24 9.13
N ASP A 69 15.00 6.45 8.26
CA ASP A 69 13.80 5.62 8.21
C ASP A 69 14.05 4.26 7.59
N THR A 70 13.04 3.42 7.67
CA THR A 70 12.88 2.29 6.79
C THR A 70 12.94 2.76 5.34
N LYS A 71 13.89 2.21 4.57
CA LYS A 71 13.94 2.45 3.13
C LYS A 71 13.12 1.42 2.40
N CYS A 72 12.21 1.89 1.57
CA CYS A 72 11.29 1.08 0.79
C CYS A 72 11.60 1.18 -0.70
N SER A 73 11.35 0.09 -1.44
CA SER A 73 11.49 0.05 -2.89
C SER A 73 10.27 -0.59 -3.54
N PRO A 74 9.90 -0.16 -4.77
CA PRO A 74 8.74 -0.67 -5.47
C PRO A 74 8.88 -2.15 -5.81
N CYS A 75 7.77 -2.87 -5.75
CA CYS A 75 7.69 -4.23 -6.26
C CYS A 75 7.94 -4.27 -7.78
N ARG A 76 8.61 -5.35 -8.21
CA ARG A 76 8.84 -5.62 -9.63
C ARG A 76 7.56 -6.12 -10.31
N PRO A 77 7.48 -6.11 -11.65
CA PRO A 77 6.36 -6.70 -12.35
C PRO A 77 6.09 -8.15 -11.91
N ASN A 78 4.81 -8.51 -11.78
CA ASN A 78 4.32 -9.81 -11.29
C ASN A 78 4.63 -10.13 -9.81
N THR A 79 4.96 -9.14 -8.99
CA THR A 79 5.03 -9.28 -7.54
C THR A 79 4.26 -8.17 -6.82
N TYR A 80 3.85 -8.42 -5.57
CA TYR A 80 3.03 -7.48 -4.82
C TYR A 80 3.27 -7.50 -3.31
N THR A 81 2.85 -6.44 -2.62
CA THR A 81 2.61 -6.39 -1.17
C THR A 81 1.28 -5.67 -0.95
N ALA A 82 0.34 -6.30 -0.23
CA ALA A 82 -1.02 -5.78 -0.11
C ALA A 82 -1.25 -4.87 1.11
N ILE A 83 -0.30 -4.84 2.04
CA ILE A 83 -0.43 -4.14 3.32
C ILE A 83 0.84 -3.35 3.64
N TRP A 84 0.73 -2.43 4.60
CA TRP A 84 1.88 -1.81 5.24
C TRP A 84 2.76 -2.90 5.88
N ASN A 85 4.03 -2.97 5.48
CA ASN A 85 4.85 -4.15 5.74
C ASN A 85 6.33 -3.83 5.99
N LEU A 86 7.04 -4.81 6.55
CA LEU A 86 8.51 -4.88 6.61
C LEU A 86 9.04 -6.08 5.83
N SER A 87 8.29 -6.52 4.82
CA SER A 87 8.67 -7.68 4.04
C SER A 87 9.98 -7.37 3.30
N PRO A 88 11.00 -8.24 3.37
CA PRO A 88 12.26 -8.02 2.65
C PRO A 88 12.08 -8.19 1.13
N LEU A 89 10.98 -8.83 0.70
CA LEU A 89 10.67 -9.12 -0.70
C LEU A 89 9.17 -8.97 -0.95
N CYS A 90 8.79 -8.68 -2.19
CA CYS A 90 7.39 -8.76 -2.62
C CYS A 90 6.97 -10.22 -2.89
N PHE A 91 5.70 -10.51 -2.67
CA PHE A 91 5.12 -11.83 -2.94
C PHE A 91 4.89 -12.03 -4.44
N PRO A 92 5.10 -13.24 -4.99
CA PRO A 92 4.75 -13.50 -6.38
C PRO A 92 3.24 -13.43 -6.56
N CYS A 93 2.78 -12.85 -7.67
CA CYS A 93 1.37 -12.87 -8.00
C CYS A 93 0.89 -14.29 -8.34
N SER A 94 -0.36 -14.58 -7.99
CA SER A 94 -1.06 -15.80 -8.36
C SER A 94 -1.07 -16.01 -9.88
N PRO A 95 -1.02 -17.29 -10.33
CA PRO A 95 -0.99 -17.62 -11.75
C PRO A 95 -2.28 -17.15 -12.46
N PRO A 96 -2.25 -17.03 -13.80
CA PRO A 96 -3.46 -16.72 -14.56
C PRO A 96 -4.63 -17.64 -14.22
N CYS A 97 -5.84 -17.08 -14.20
CA CYS A 97 -7.03 -17.84 -13.88
C CYS A 97 -7.20 -19.02 -14.84
N ARG A 98 -7.48 -20.20 -14.28
CA ARG A 98 -7.71 -21.41 -15.06
C ARG A 98 -8.93 -21.24 -15.96
N LYS A 99 -8.97 -21.98 -17.07
CA LYS A 99 -10.12 -22.00 -17.97
C LYS A 99 -11.39 -22.34 -17.17
N GLY A 100 -12.45 -21.55 -17.36
CA GLY A 100 -13.71 -21.68 -16.63
C GLY A 100 -13.84 -20.74 -15.43
N PHE A 101 -12.77 -20.08 -15.00
CA PHE A 101 -12.81 -19.04 -13.97
C PHE A 101 -12.78 -17.64 -14.58
N VAL A 102 -13.26 -16.66 -13.83
CA VAL A 102 -13.23 -15.24 -14.21
C VAL A 102 -12.20 -14.53 -13.33
N GLN A 103 -11.36 -13.71 -13.94
CA GLN A 103 -10.44 -12.87 -13.18
C GLN A 103 -11.21 -11.67 -12.62
N ASN A 104 -11.41 -11.65 -11.30
CA ASN A 104 -12.07 -10.54 -10.59
C ASN A 104 -11.10 -9.39 -10.31
N GLN A 105 -9.87 -9.73 -9.95
CA GLN A 105 -8.82 -8.77 -9.63
C GLN A 105 -7.58 -9.04 -10.48
N THR A 106 -7.02 -7.99 -11.07
CA THR A 106 -5.72 -8.03 -11.75
C THR A 106 -4.59 -7.91 -10.72
N CYS A 107 -3.51 -8.67 -10.92
CA CYS A 107 -2.27 -8.46 -10.18
C CYS A 107 -1.71 -7.06 -10.48
N THR A 108 -1.35 -6.33 -9.43
CA THR A 108 -0.60 -5.07 -9.47
C THR A 108 0.49 -5.13 -8.41
N THR A 109 1.33 -4.09 -8.28
CA THR A 109 2.32 -4.06 -7.19
C THR A 109 1.67 -4.05 -5.79
N ALA A 110 0.42 -3.60 -5.66
CA ALA A 110 -0.25 -3.46 -4.37
C ALA A 110 -1.34 -4.52 -4.10
N GLN A 111 -1.59 -5.45 -5.03
CA GLN A 111 -2.65 -6.46 -4.84
C GLN A 111 -2.39 -7.70 -5.70
N ASP A 112 -2.86 -8.86 -5.25
CA ASP A 112 -2.76 -10.10 -6.01
C ASP A 112 -3.81 -10.19 -7.13
N ARG A 113 -3.65 -11.18 -8.00
CA ARG A 113 -4.69 -11.67 -8.89
C ARG A 113 -5.67 -12.55 -8.11
N ILE A 114 -6.97 -12.28 -8.26
CA ILE A 114 -8.03 -13.11 -7.66
C ILE A 114 -8.92 -13.68 -8.78
N CYS A 115 -9.12 -15.00 -8.74
CA CYS A 115 -10.03 -15.70 -9.65
C CYS A 115 -11.32 -16.09 -8.91
N ILE A 116 -12.45 -15.91 -9.57
CA ILE A 116 -13.79 -16.23 -9.03
C ILE A 116 -14.55 -17.15 -9.98
N CYS A 117 -15.66 -17.69 -9.49
CA CYS A 117 -16.57 -18.48 -10.30
C CYS A 117 -17.28 -17.63 -11.37
N PRO A 118 -17.60 -18.23 -12.53
CA PRO A 118 -18.38 -17.55 -13.55
C PRO A 118 -19.84 -17.35 -13.09
N PRO A 119 -20.62 -16.52 -13.80
CA PRO A 119 -22.03 -16.34 -13.49
C PRO A 119 -22.80 -17.67 -13.49
N ASN A 120 -23.74 -17.81 -12.54
CA ASN A 120 -24.52 -19.02 -12.27
C ASN A 120 -23.78 -20.14 -11.51
N GLU A 121 -22.59 -19.87 -11.00
CA GLU A 121 -21.85 -20.76 -10.11
C GLU A 121 -21.43 -20.04 -8.84
N TYR A 122 -21.22 -20.80 -7.77
CA TYR A 122 -20.71 -20.32 -6.50
C TYR A 122 -19.48 -21.11 -6.07
N CYS A 123 -18.62 -20.47 -5.29
CA CYS A 123 -17.37 -21.04 -4.82
C CYS A 123 -17.61 -21.94 -3.61
N ILE A 124 -17.14 -23.19 -3.68
CA ILE A 124 -17.22 -24.14 -2.56
C ILE A 124 -15.86 -24.39 -1.90
N SER A 125 -14.77 -23.91 -2.51
CA SER A 125 -13.42 -24.01 -1.95
C SER A 125 -12.56 -22.84 -2.44
N LYS A 126 -11.81 -22.21 -1.53
CA LYS A 126 -10.91 -21.09 -1.81
C LYS A 126 -9.48 -21.43 -1.40
N ILE A 127 -8.51 -20.90 -2.14
CA ILE A 127 -7.11 -20.77 -1.74
C ILE A 127 -6.85 -19.27 -1.56
N TYR A 128 -6.63 -18.86 -0.31
CA TYR A 128 -6.69 -17.44 0.08
C TYR A 128 -8.03 -16.82 -0.39
N ASP A 129 -7.98 -15.74 -1.17
CA ASP A 129 -9.17 -15.07 -1.70
C ASP A 129 -9.62 -15.60 -3.07
N SER A 130 -8.81 -16.43 -3.73
CA SER A 130 -9.12 -17.00 -5.04
C SER A 130 -9.93 -18.29 -4.92
N CYS A 131 -10.98 -18.42 -5.73
CA CYS A 131 -11.75 -19.66 -5.79
C CYS A 131 -10.98 -20.77 -6.50
N GLU A 132 -11.01 -21.98 -5.94
CA GLU A 132 -10.39 -23.17 -6.50
C GLU A 132 -11.43 -24.14 -7.09
N ILE A 133 -12.64 -24.19 -6.52
CA ILE A 133 -13.72 -25.09 -6.98
C ILE A 133 -15.05 -24.35 -7.04
N CYS A 134 -15.67 -24.37 -8.22
CA CYS A 134 -16.98 -23.80 -8.49
C CYS A 134 -18.05 -24.87 -8.59
N LYS A 135 -19.27 -24.51 -8.19
CA LYS A 135 -20.45 -25.35 -8.29
C LYS A 135 -21.61 -24.56 -8.84
N VAL A 136 -22.34 -25.15 -9.79
CA VAL A 136 -23.51 -24.53 -10.41
C VAL A 136 -24.62 -24.33 -9.37
N HIS A 137 -25.26 -23.16 -9.42
CA HIS A 137 -26.45 -22.89 -8.63
C HIS A 137 -27.57 -23.87 -8.99
N LYS A 138 -28.30 -24.31 -7.98
CA LYS A 138 -29.42 -25.22 -8.12
C LYS A 138 -30.54 -24.55 -8.90
N LYS A 139 -30.93 -25.20 -9.99
CA LYS A 139 -32.13 -24.83 -10.74
C LYS A 139 -33.36 -25.34 -9.99
N CYS A 140 -34.36 -24.47 -9.81
CA CYS A 140 -35.65 -24.89 -9.28
C CYS A 140 -36.34 -25.82 -10.29
N GLY A 141 -36.92 -26.92 -9.78
CA GLY A 141 -37.77 -27.79 -10.59
C GLY A 141 -39.06 -27.10 -11.00
N LYS A 142 -39.79 -27.69 -11.95
CA LYS A 142 -41.09 -27.17 -12.38
C LYS A 142 -42.04 -27.01 -11.18
N GLY A 143 -42.72 -25.87 -11.09
CA GLY A 143 -43.62 -25.54 -9.97
C GLY A 143 -42.93 -24.94 -8.74
N TYR A 144 -41.59 -24.90 -8.72
CA TYR A 144 -40.81 -24.27 -7.65
C TYR A 144 -40.17 -22.97 -8.14
N ARG A 145 -39.93 -22.05 -7.21
CA ARG A 145 -39.24 -20.78 -7.48
C ARG A 145 -38.11 -20.56 -6.49
N VAL A 146 -37.20 -19.68 -6.86
CA VAL A 146 -36.11 -19.23 -5.99
C VAL A 146 -36.71 -18.55 -4.76
N SER A 147 -36.39 -19.05 -3.57
CA SER A 147 -36.78 -18.44 -2.29
C SER A 147 -35.81 -17.34 -1.90
N ARG A 148 -34.51 -17.58 -2.06
CA ARG A 148 -33.41 -16.63 -1.88
C ARG A 148 -32.43 -16.81 -3.02
N ARG A 149 -31.93 -15.71 -3.57
CA ARG A 149 -30.90 -15.73 -4.60
C ARG A 149 -29.57 -16.15 -3.98
N GLY A 150 -28.86 -17.07 -4.63
CA GLY A 150 -27.49 -17.43 -4.28
C GLY A 150 -26.50 -16.28 -4.39
N THR A 151 -25.34 -16.48 -3.80
CA THR A 151 -24.19 -15.57 -3.82
C THR A 151 -23.00 -16.25 -4.50
N ASP A 152 -21.86 -15.56 -4.56
CA ASP A 152 -20.57 -16.12 -5.00
C ASP A 152 -20.03 -17.27 -4.12
N SER A 153 -20.72 -17.59 -3.02
CA SER A 153 -20.26 -18.51 -1.96
C SER A 153 -21.38 -19.40 -1.42
N THR A 154 -22.64 -19.15 -1.81
CA THR A 154 -23.81 -19.90 -1.34
C THR A 154 -24.81 -20.11 -2.47
N ASP A 155 -25.48 -21.25 -2.46
CA ASP A 155 -26.49 -21.61 -3.47
C ASP A 155 -27.77 -20.76 -3.39
#